data_AF-A0A9R0VB91-F1
#
_entry.id   AF-A0A9R0VB91-F1
#
_cell.length_a   1.000
_cell.length_b   1.000
_cell.length_c   1.000
_cell.angle_alpha   90.00
_cell.angle_beta   90.00
_cell.angle_gamma   90.00
#
_symmetry.space_group_name_H-M   'P 1'
#
loop_
_entity.id
_entity.type
_entity.pdbx_description
1 polymer ?
#
loop_
_entity_poly.entity_id
_entity_poly.type
_entity_poly.pdbx_seq_one_letter_code
_entity_poly.pdbx_strand_id
1 'polypeptide(L)'
;MAPTAEPASAAPPRRPRSGPPPGLKNLGNTCYLNSVLQCLASTPPLASFCLASRHSNLCKKVFPNRDKECAFCVLERQIVRQLRAEAGALDSPGKVLRSLPLFAEHFRWGRQEDAHEFLRYVIDACHTACLRIRKRLPVVTANGDCGPEEGRGQGSCMVMRETFGGALLSQVKCLVCKGESNKTDEIMDLSLDLLGTSSVGDALTCFFKPEVLEGANKYSCERCKKLTSARKQMFILKAPKVLVIQLKRFDGIHGGKINRNIEFKEGLVLSDFMYDKNQT
;
A
#
# COMPACT_ATOMS: atom_id res chain seq x y z
N MET A 1 50.25 20.62 -6.63
CA MET A 1 49.16 19.67 -6.26
C MET A 1 48.07 20.45 -5.55
N ALA A 2 47.02 20.82 -6.29
CA ALA A 2 45.85 21.48 -5.72
C ALA A 2 44.83 20.41 -5.31
N PRO A 3 44.17 20.52 -4.14
CA PRO A 3 43.15 19.56 -3.73
C PRO A 3 41.85 19.84 -4.48
N THR A 4 41.29 18.79 -5.08
CA THR A 4 39.98 18.78 -5.73
C THR A 4 38.88 18.86 -4.68
N ALA A 5 38.01 19.87 -4.79
CA ALA A 5 36.84 20.04 -3.96
C ALA A 5 35.77 18.96 -4.28
N GLU A 6 35.27 18.28 -3.26
CA GLU A 6 34.12 17.38 -3.37
C GLU A 6 32.83 18.18 -3.63
N PRO A 7 31.89 17.66 -4.45
CA PRO A 7 30.64 18.34 -4.71
C PRO A 7 29.72 18.25 -3.48
N ALA A 8 29.19 19.41 -3.08
CA ALA A 8 28.29 19.55 -1.95
C ALA A 8 27.05 18.64 -2.09
N SER A 9 26.89 17.74 -1.13
CA SER A 9 25.70 16.90 -0.95
C SER A 9 24.44 17.77 -0.84
N ALA A 10 23.46 17.51 -1.70
CA ALA A 10 22.18 18.20 -1.69
C ALA A 10 21.47 18.01 -0.33
N ALA A 11 21.21 19.13 0.35
CA ALA A 11 20.54 19.13 1.65
C ALA A 11 19.19 18.39 1.59
N PRO A 12 18.83 17.60 2.62
CA PRO A 12 17.54 16.91 2.66
C PRO A 12 16.39 17.92 2.61
N PRO A 13 15.25 17.56 2.01
CA PRO A 13 14.09 18.45 1.95
C PRO A 13 13.67 18.85 3.36
N ARG A 14 13.63 20.16 3.60
CA ARG A 14 13.26 20.78 4.87
C ARG A 14 11.94 20.19 5.37
N ARG A 15 11.91 19.75 6.65
CA ARG A 15 10.69 19.30 7.34
C ARG A 15 9.57 20.34 7.14
N PRO A 16 8.33 19.92 6.82
CA PRO A 16 7.20 20.84 6.84
C PRO A 16 7.01 21.44 8.23
N ARG A 17 6.50 22.67 8.25
CA ARG A 17 6.36 23.62 9.37
C ARG A 17 5.93 22.98 10.71
N SER A 18 6.43 23.55 11.80
CA SER A 18 6.32 23.13 13.21
C SER A 18 4.91 23.27 13.79
N GLY A 19 3.93 22.53 13.27
CA GLY A 19 2.60 22.46 13.83
C GLY A 19 1.85 21.20 13.40
N PRO A 20 0.77 20.83 14.11
CA PRO A 20 -0.04 19.68 13.73
C PRO A 20 -0.63 19.88 12.32
N PRO A 21 -0.78 18.81 11.53
CA PRO A 21 -1.42 18.90 10.22
C PRO A 21 -2.86 19.44 10.37
N PRO A 22 -3.39 20.11 9.32
CA PRO A 22 -4.72 20.68 9.39
C PRO A 22 -5.78 19.60 9.69
N GLY A 23 -6.76 19.94 10.52
CA GLY A 23 -7.90 19.07 10.76
C GLY A 23 -8.76 18.93 9.49
N LEU A 24 -9.44 17.79 9.32
CA LEU A 24 -10.41 17.61 8.23
C LEU A 24 -11.84 17.69 8.76
N LYS A 25 -12.64 18.58 8.18
CA LYS A 25 -14.07 18.73 8.51
C LYS A 25 -14.80 17.41 8.24
N ASN A 26 -15.60 16.97 9.20
CA ASN A 26 -16.52 15.85 9.00
C ASN A 26 -17.74 16.35 8.20
N LEU A 27 -18.01 15.71 7.05
CA LEU A 27 -19.07 16.12 6.10
C LEU A 27 -20.26 15.16 6.13
N GLY A 28 -20.48 14.52 7.29
CA GLY A 28 -21.54 13.53 7.52
C GLY A 28 -20.98 12.11 7.45
N ASN A 29 -20.67 11.53 8.61
CA ASN A 29 -20.10 10.18 8.75
C ASN A 29 -18.81 9.94 7.95
N THR A 30 -18.03 10.98 7.63
CA THR A 30 -16.80 10.86 6.81
C THR A 30 -15.52 10.65 7.63
N CYS A 31 -15.63 10.20 8.90
CA CYS A 31 -14.47 10.01 9.76
C CYS A 31 -13.53 8.91 9.25
N TYR A 32 -14.06 7.83 8.67
CA TYR A 32 -13.28 6.76 8.03
C TYR A 32 -12.38 7.35 6.92
N LEU A 33 -12.97 8.19 6.05
CA LEU A 33 -12.28 8.87 4.96
C LEU A 33 -11.22 9.84 5.49
N ASN A 34 -11.58 10.67 6.47
CA ASN A 34 -10.69 11.67 7.03
C ASN A 34 -9.45 11.02 7.67
N SER A 35 -9.64 9.91 8.41
CA SER A 35 -8.53 9.17 9.04
C SER A 35 -7.55 8.63 8.00
N VAL A 36 -8.05 8.03 6.91
CA VAL A 36 -7.24 7.52 5.80
C VAL A 36 -6.48 8.62 5.08
N LEU A 37 -7.14 9.75 4.78
CA LEU A 37 -6.49 10.88 4.11
C LEU A 37 -5.34 11.45 4.94
N GLN A 38 -5.51 11.56 6.26
CA GLN A 38 -4.46 12.02 7.18
C GLN A 38 -3.26 11.06 7.21
N CYS A 39 -3.52 9.75 7.28
CA CYS A 39 -2.46 8.74 7.21
C CYS A 39 -1.69 8.78 5.88
N LEU A 40 -2.39 8.89 4.75
CA LEU A 40 -1.77 8.99 3.43
C LEU A 40 -0.95 10.29 3.28
N ALA A 41 -1.47 11.43 3.75
CA ALA A 41 -0.73 12.69 3.72
C ALA A 41 0.51 12.68 4.63
N SER A 42 0.45 11.92 5.73
CA SER A 42 1.56 11.75 6.67
C SER A 42 2.60 10.71 6.23
N THR A 43 2.41 10.07 5.07
CA THR A 43 3.32 9.06 4.53
C THR A 43 4.43 9.72 3.70
N PRO A 44 5.70 9.79 4.16
CA PRO A 44 6.71 10.67 3.55
C PRO A 44 7.02 10.40 2.06
N PRO A 45 7.16 9.13 1.59
CA PRO A 45 7.37 8.86 0.16
C PRO A 45 6.23 9.36 -0.73
N LEU A 46 4.98 9.15 -0.30
CA LEU A 46 3.78 9.60 -1.03
C LEU A 46 3.64 11.12 -0.96
N ALA A 47 3.81 11.71 0.23
CA ALA A 47 3.75 13.15 0.45
C ALA A 47 4.74 13.92 -0.44
N SER A 48 6.01 13.47 -0.47
CA SER A 48 7.06 14.09 -1.30
C SER A 48 6.72 13.98 -2.79
N PHE A 49 6.21 12.82 -3.22
CA PHE A 49 5.78 12.61 -4.61
C PHE A 49 4.64 13.56 -4.99
N CYS A 50 3.63 13.71 -4.12
CA CYS A 50 2.49 14.58 -4.34
C CYS A 50 2.85 16.07 -4.33
N LEU A 51 3.72 16.51 -3.41
CA LEU A 51 4.21 17.90 -3.33
C LEU A 51 4.90 18.34 -4.62
N ALA A 52 5.62 17.43 -5.28
CA ALA A 52 6.25 17.66 -6.58
C ALA A 52 5.26 17.56 -7.77
N SER A 53 3.97 17.30 -7.53
CA SER A 53 2.92 17.21 -8.55
C SER A 53 3.26 16.23 -9.69
N ARG A 54 4.00 15.16 -9.36
CA ARG A 54 4.56 14.22 -10.34
C ARG A 54 3.47 13.49 -11.11
N HIS A 55 2.37 13.10 -10.44
CA HIS A 55 1.29 12.42 -11.14
C HIS A 55 0.50 13.38 -12.02
N SER A 56 0.02 14.52 -11.50
CA SER A 56 -0.81 15.43 -12.29
C SER A 56 -0.08 16.00 -13.50
N ASN A 57 1.22 16.26 -13.42
CA ASN A 57 2.03 16.71 -14.55
C ASN A 57 2.08 15.64 -15.67
N LEU A 58 2.35 14.38 -15.32
CA LEU A 58 2.33 13.27 -16.29
C LEU A 58 0.93 13.02 -16.82
N CYS A 59 -0.09 13.06 -15.95
CA CYS A 59 -1.48 12.82 -16.32
C CYS A 59 -1.99 13.87 -17.32
N LYS A 60 -1.64 15.15 -17.13
CA LYS A 60 -1.97 16.23 -18.08
C LYS A 60 -1.28 16.03 -19.44
N LYS A 61 0.00 15.64 -19.45
CA LYS A 61 0.76 15.38 -20.69
C LYS A 61 0.16 14.22 -21.50
N VAL A 62 -0.23 13.13 -20.83
CA VAL A 62 -0.73 11.93 -21.51
C VAL A 62 -2.23 12.03 -21.84
N PHE A 63 -2.99 12.80 -21.07
CA PHE A 63 -4.43 12.98 -21.23
C PHE A 63 -4.80 14.48 -21.21
N PRO A 64 -4.48 15.25 -22.26
CA PRO A 64 -4.73 16.69 -22.31
C PRO A 64 -6.24 17.02 -22.33
N ASN A 65 -7.03 16.26 -23.09
CA ASN A 65 -8.49 16.47 -23.26
C ASN A 65 -9.28 15.36 -22.54
N ARG A 66 -9.14 15.28 -21.21
CA ARG A 66 -9.93 14.31 -20.43
C ARG A 66 -11.27 14.91 -20.00
N ASP A 67 -12.35 14.18 -20.23
CA ASP A 67 -13.69 14.58 -19.77
C ASP A 67 -13.93 14.26 -18.29
N LYS A 68 -13.29 13.19 -17.79
CA LYS A 68 -13.45 12.71 -16.41
C LYS A 68 -12.24 13.06 -15.55
N GLU A 69 -12.49 13.34 -14.28
CA GLU A 69 -11.42 13.54 -13.30
C GLU A 69 -10.64 12.24 -13.05
N CYS A 70 -9.34 12.38 -12.81
CA CYS A 70 -8.47 11.27 -12.42
C CYS A 70 -8.43 11.15 -10.89
N ALA A 71 -8.68 9.95 -10.37
CA ALA A 71 -8.67 9.63 -8.93
C ALA A 71 -7.38 10.14 -8.23
N PHE A 72 -6.22 9.83 -8.81
CA PHE A 72 -4.95 10.24 -8.19
C PHE A 72 -4.68 11.74 -8.35
N CYS A 73 -5.14 12.39 -9.44
CA CYS A 73 -5.08 13.86 -9.50
C CYS A 73 -5.91 14.52 -8.39
N VAL A 74 -7.05 13.94 -8.02
CA VAL A 74 -7.89 14.43 -6.91
C VAL A 74 -7.19 14.23 -5.58
N LEU A 75 -6.66 13.03 -5.32
CA LEU A 75 -5.91 12.72 -4.10
C LEU A 75 -4.65 13.58 -3.96
N GLU A 76 -3.86 13.72 -5.03
CA GLU A 76 -2.62 14.52 -5.03
C GLU A 76 -2.92 15.98 -4.65
N ARG A 77 -3.93 16.59 -5.27
CA ARG A 77 -4.35 17.96 -4.89
C ARG A 77 -4.81 18.05 -3.44
N GLN A 78 -5.51 17.04 -2.95
CA GLN A 78 -5.96 16.98 -1.56
C GLN A 78 -4.77 16.93 -0.59
N ILE A 79 -3.77 16.07 -0.85
CA ILE A 79 -2.56 15.93 -0.04
C ILE A 79 -1.73 17.22 -0.09
N VAL A 80 -1.50 17.78 -1.28
CA VAL A 80 -0.74 19.03 -1.45
C VAL A 80 -1.39 20.18 -0.68
N ARG A 81 -2.72 20.28 -0.74
CA ARG A 81 -3.48 21.32 -0.03
C ARG A 81 -3.37 21.16 1.48
N GLN A 82 -3.46 19.94 2.01
CA GLN A 82 -3.25 19.68 3.43
C GLN A 82 -1.83 20.02 3.89
N LEU A 83 -0.81 19.60 3.13
CA LEU A 83 0.60 19.81 3.50
C LEU A 83 1.05 21.27 3.36
N ARG A 84 0.37 22.06 2.52
CA ARG A 84 0.63 23.50 2.36
C ARG A 84 -0.21 24.39 3.27
N ALA A 85 -1.24 23.83 3.92
CA ALA A 85 -2.08 24.59 4.83
C ALA A 85 -1.29 25.09 6.03
N GLU A 86 -1.79 26.17 6.64
CA GLU A 86 -1.24 26.68 7.88
C GLU A 86 -1.52 25.72 9.04
N ALA A 87 -0.63 25.73 10.03
CA ALA A 87 -0.79 24.90 11.23
C ALA A 87 -2.10 25.27 11.95
N GLY A 88 -2.93 24.26 12.24
CA GLY A 88 -4.24 24.47 12.88
C GLY A 88 -5.37 24.91 11.94
N ALA A 89 -5.13 25.02 10.62
CA ALA A 89 -6.20 25.29 9.66
C ALA A 89 -7.20 24.12 9.61
N LEU A 90 -8.46 24.43 9.30
CA LEU A 90 -9.49 23.43 9.03
C LEU A 90 -9.65 23.25 7.51
N ASP A 91 -9.33 22.06 7.02
CA ASP A 91 -9.51 21.69 5.62
C ASP A 91 -10.82 20.90 5.41
N SER A 92 -11.43 21.02 4.23
CA SER A 92 -12.62 20.28 3.82
C SER A 92 -12.30 19.32 2.66
N PRO A 93 -12.43 18.00 2.83
CA PRO A 93 -12.18 17.02 1.78
C PRO A 93 -13.35 16.88 0.79
N GLY A 94 -14.18 17.93 0.63
CA GLY A 94 -15.41 17.88 -0.17
C GLY A 94 -15.20 17.51 -1.65
N LYS A 95 -14.01 17.78 -2.21
CA LYS A 95 -13.69 17.34 -3.58
C LYS A 95 -13.46 15.83 -3.65
N VAL A 96 -12.77 15.22 -2.68
CA VAL A 96 -12.61 13.76 -2.59
C VAL A 96 -13.97 13.11 -2.42
N LEU A 97 -14.83 13.67 -1.56
CA LEU A 97 -16.17 13.14 -1.32
C LEU A 97 -17.08 13.19 -2.57
N ARG A 98 -17.07 14.29 -3.32
CA ARG A 98 -17.80 14.37 -4.61
C ARG A 98 -17.24 13.42 -5.67
N SER A 99 -15.95 13.12 -5.59
CA SER A 99 -15.26 12.19 -6.47
C SER A 99 -15.18 10.75 -5.89
N LEU A 100 -15.97 10.43 -4.86
CA LEU A 100 -15.96 9.12 -4.20
C LEU A 100 -16.18 7.94 -5.18
N PRO A 101 -17.08 8.06 -6.19
CA PRO A 101 -17.25 7.00 -7.19
C PRO A 101 -16.00 6.71 -8.04
N LEU A 102 -15.00 7.60 -8.07
CA LEU A 102 -13.72 7.33 -8.74
C LEU A 102 -12.83 6.38 -7.95
N PHE A 103 -13.07 6.26 -6.63
CA PHE A 103 -12.32 5.38 -5.73
C PHE A 103 -13.13 4.12 -5.42
N ALA A 104 -14.40 4.26 -5.03
CA ALA A 104 -15.29 3.17 -4.69
C ALA A 104 -16.73 3.52 -5.12
N GLU A 105 -17.27 2.81 -6.10
CA GLU A 105 -18.58 3.09 -6.69
C GLU A 105 -19.75 2.77 -5.74
N HIS A 106 -19.61 1.76 -4.89
CA HIS A 106 -20.65 1.31 -3.95
C HIS A 106 -20.75 2.17 -2.69
N PHE A 107 -19.75 3.00 -2.40
CA PHE A 107 -19.75 3.86 -1.23
C PHE A 107 -20.76 4.99 -1.38
N ARG A 108 -21.58 5.21 -0.34
CA ARG A 108 -22.63 6.24 -0.37
C ARG A 108 -22.34 7.36 0.62
N TRP A 109 -22.58 8.59 0.20
CA TRP A 109 -22.48 9.73 1.10
C TRP A 109 -23.46 9.57 2.27
N GLY A 110 -22.94 9.79 3.49
CA GLY A 110 -23.71 9.88 4.72
C GLY A 110 -23.71 8.57 5.51
N ARG A 111 -23.14 7.50 4.95
CA ARG A 111 -22.96 6.22 5.65
C ARG A 111 -21.60 6.14 6.31
N GLN A 112 -21.55 5.40 7.42
CA GLN A 112 -20.29 4.96 7.99
C GLN A 112 -19.80 3.75 7.18
N GLU A 113 -18.51 3.70 6.91
CA GLU A 113 -17.87 2.66 6.10
C GLU A 113 -16.57 2.20 6.78
N ASP A 114 -16.02 1.07 6.33
CA ASP A 114 -14.74 0.56 6.82
C ASP A 114 -13.57 1.41 6.26
N ALA A 115 -12.72 1.92 7.15
CA ALA A 115 -11.56 2.74 6.79
C ALA A 115 -10.49 1.95 6.02
N HIS A 116 -10.28 0.67 6.34
CA HIS A 116 -9.35 -0.18 5.60
C HIS A 116 -9.87 -0.49 4.20
N GLU A 117 -11.16 -0.75 4.06
CA GLU A 117 -11.79 -0.92 2.75
C GLU A 117 -11.59 0.34 1.90
N PHE A 118 -11.89 1.52 2.45
CA PHE A 118 -11.66 2.80 1.78
C PHE A 118 -10.19 2.99 1.38
N LEU A 119 -9.24 2.70 2.28
CA LEU A 119 -7.80 2.79 1.98
C LEU A 119 -7.42 1.91 0.79
N ARG A 120 -7.89 0.66 0.74
CA ARG A 120 -7.61 -0.26 -0.36
C ARG A 120 -8.12 0.26 -1.69
N TYR A 121 -9.36 0.76 -1.72
CA TYR A 121 -9.93 1.39 -2.92
C TYR A 121 -9.16 2.63 -3.37
N VAL A 122 -8.72 3.48 -2.44
CA VAL A 122 -7.90 4.65 -2.77
C VAL A 122 -6.57 4.25 -3.38
N ILE A 123 -5.88 3.28 -2.79
CA ILE A 123 -4.59 2.76 -3.29
C ILE A 123 -4.78 2.14 -4.68
N ASP A 124 -5.79 1.30 -4.87
CA ASP A 124 -6.07 0.62 -6.14
C ASP A 124 -6.43 1.61 -7.25
N ALA A 125 -7.32 2.57 -6.99
CA ALA A 125 -7.71 3.58 -7.96
C ALA A 125 -6.50 4.44 -8.39
N CYS A 126 -5.61 4.78 -7.45
CA CYS A 126 -4.39 5.52 -7.77
C CYS A 126 -3.37 4.67 -8.54
N HIS A 127 -3.20 3.40 -8.16
CA HIS A 127 -2.34 2.48 -8.89
C HIS A 127 -2.85 2.29 -10.32
N THR A 128 -4.15 2.07 -10.50
CA THR A 128 -4.81 1.93 -11.81
C THR A 128 -4.64 3.18 -12.66
N ALA A 129 -4.77 4.37 -12.08
CA ALA A 129 -4.50 5.63 -12.78
C ALA A 129 -3.06 5.71 -13.32
N CYS A 130 -2.07 5.30 -12.53
CA CYS A 130 -0.68 5.29 -12.99
C CYS A 130 -0.40 4.18 -14.02
N LEU A 131 -1.07 3.03 -13.95
CA LEU A 131 -0.98 1.99 -14.98
C LEU A 131 -1.53 2.47 -16.32
N ARG A 132 -2.64 3.23 -16.32
CA ARG A 132 -3.20 3.84 -17.53
C ARG A 132 -2.22 4.81 -18.19
N ILE A 133 -1.51 5.62 -17.40
CA ILE A 133 -0.43 6.49 -17.89
C ILE A 133 0.68 5.65 -18.52
N ARG A 134 1.19 4.64 -17.81
CA ARG A 134 2.28 3.78 -18.30
C ARG A 134 1.94 3.08 -19.61
N LYS A 135 0.70 2.60 -19.78
CA LYS A 135 0.24 1.96 -21.03
C LYS A 135 0.19 2.91 -22.22
N ARG A 136 -0.10 4.20 -22.00
CA ARG A 136 -0.20 5.20 -23.07
C ARG A 136 1.10 5.97 -23.35
N LEU A 137 2.05 5.97 -22.41
CA LEU A 137 3.32 6.68 -22.56
C LEU A 137 4.08 6.33 -23.86
N PRO A 138 4.19 5.04 -24.28
CA PRO A 138 4.87 4.68 -25.52
C PRO A 138 4.20 5.25 -26.78
N VAL A 139 2.88 5.47 -26.75
CA VAL A 139 2.11 6.00 -27.89
C VAL A 139 2.34 7.51 -28.04
N VAL A 140 2.47 8.24 -26.93
CA VAL A 140 2.74 9.68 -26.95
C VAL A 140 4.17 9.96 -27.43
N THR A 141 5.14 9.14 -27.03
CA THR A 141 6.53 9.25 -27.50
C THR A 141 6.71 8.82 -28.96
N ALA A 142 5.79 8.02 -29.51
CA ALA A 142 5.83 7.62 -30.92
C ALA A 142 5.24 8.68 -31.88
N ASN A 143 4.37 9.56 -31.37
CA ASN A 143 3.69 10.60 -32.16
C ASN A 143 4.27 12.02 -31.95
N GLY A 144 5.38 12.15 -31.20
CA GLY A 144 6.02 13.42 -30.88
C GLY A 144 7.54 13.34 -31.04
N ASP A 145 8.11 14.36 -31.67
CA ASP A 145 9.53 14.48 -32.05
C ASP A 145 10.44 14.77 -30.83
N CYS A 146 10.68 13.75 -29.99
CA CYS A 146 11.61 13.85 -28.87
C CYS A 146 12.52 12.62 -28.82
N GLY A 147 13.83 12.86 -28.92
CA GLY A 147 14.87 11.86 -29.04
C GLY A 147 15.03 10.90 -27.83
N PRO A 148 15.85 9.85 -28.00
CA PRO A 148 16.02 8.78 -27.03
C PRO A 148 17.03 9.18 -25.94
N GLU A 149 16.60 10.00 -24.98
CA GLU A 149 17.41 10.32 -23.80
C GLU A 149 17.04 9.36 -22.65
N GLU A 150 17.88 8.34 -22.51
CA GLU A 150 18.37 7.72 -21.28
C GLU A 150 17.39 7.31 -20.15
N GLY A 151 17.47 6.03 -19.75
CA GLY A 151 17.26 5.64 -18.35
C GLY A 151 16.00 4.81 -18.07
N ARG A 152 16.20 3.48 -17.97
CA ARG A 152 15.30 2.57 -17.24
C ARG A 152 15.00 3.14 -15.84
N GLY A 153 13.84 3.77 -15.64
CA GLY A 153 13.30 4.01 -14.29
C GLY A 153 12.53 5.31 -14.02
N GLN A 154 12.57 6.33 -14.89
CA GLN A 154 12.09 7.68 -14.50
C GLN A 154 10.70 8.08 -15.02
N GLY A 155 10.06 7.25 -15.84
CA GLY A 155 8.79 7.57 -16.53
C GLY A 155 7.51 6.98 -15.94
N SER A 156 7.57 6.25 -14.81
CA SER A 156 6.42 5.49 -14.33
C SER A 156 5.92 5.99 -12.97
N CYS A 157 4.63 6.31 -12.89
CA CYS A 157 3.94 6.74 -11.67
C CYS A 157 3.68 5.57 -10.69
N MET A 158 4.62 4.64 -10.46
CA MET A 158 4.31 3.45 -9.63
C MET A 158 4.45 3.68 -8.12
N VAL A 159 4.30 4.91 -7.67
CA VAL A 159 4.52 5.32 -6.27
C VAL A 159 3.70 4.50 -5.27
N MET A 160 2.46 4.10 -5.61
CA MET A 160 1.65 3.26 -4.72
C MET A 160 2.34 1.91 -4.48
N ARG A 161 2.69 1.18 -5.54
CA ARG A 161 3.41 -0.11 -5.46
C ARG A 161 4.82 0.05 -4.90
N GLU A 162 5.51 1.15 -5.17
CA GLU A 162 6.85 1.41 -4.63
C GLU A 162 6.85 1.74 -3.14
N THR A 163 5.76 2.31 -2.63
CA THR A 163 5.60 2.71 -1.24
C THR A 163 5.06 1.57 -0.40
N PHE A 164 3.91 1.01 -0.79
CA PHE A 164 3.16 0.03 0.00
C PHE A 164 3.32 -1.42 -0.50
N GLY A 165 3.85 -1.61 -1.71
CA GLY A 165 3.93 -2.93 -2.33
C GLY A 165 5.00 -3.83 -1.71
N GLY A 166 4.55 -4.96 -1.18
CA GLY A 166 5.38 -6.08 -0.73
C GLY A 166 5.07 -7.36 -1.50
N ALA A 167 5.73 -8.45 -1.12
CA ALA A 167 5.42 -9.78 -1.63
C ALA A 167 5.53 -10.84 -0.54
N LEU A 168 4.59 -11.77 -0.51
CA LEU A 168 4.61 -12.95 0.33
C LEU A 168 4.98 -14.19 -0.51
N LEU A 169 5.67 -15.13 0.10
CA LEU A 169 5.92 -16.46 -0.44
C LEU A 169 5.10 -17.48 0.36
N SER A 170 4.17 -18.15 -0.28
CA SER A 170 3.51 -19.35 0.24
C SER A 170 4.25 -20.58 -0.24
N GLN A 171 4.93 -21.27 0.66
CA GLN A 171 5.64 -22.52 0.39
C GLN A 171 4.82 -23.71 0.90
N VAL A 172 4.66 -24.73 0.06
CA VAL A 172 4.12 -26.04 0.42
C VAL A 172 5.20 -27.10 0.19
N LYS A 173 5.65 -27.75 1.26
CA LYS A 173 6.65 -28.82 1.24
C LYS A 173 5.98 -30.16 1.51
N CYS A 174 5.98 -31.05 0.53
CA CYS A 174 5.43 -32.40 0.67
C CYS A 174 6.21 -33.18 1.74
N LEU A 175 5.52 -33.78 2.71
CA LEU A 175 6.22 -34.51 3.78
C LEU A 175 6.77 -35.87 3.32
N VAL A 176 6.28 -36.40 2.19
CA VAL A 176 6.71 -37.68 1.60
C VAL A 176 7.94 -37.50 0.70
N CYS A 177 7.81 -36.78 -0.42
CA CYS A 177 8.88 -36.63 -1.41
C CYS A 177 9.77 -35.40 -1.20
N LYS A 178 9.47 -34.57 -0.19
CA LYS A 178 10.17 -33.31 0.11
C LYS A 178 10.15 -32.27 -1.02
N GLY A 179 9.37 -32.50 -2.08
CA GLY A 179 9.17 -31.53 -3.15
C GLY A 179 8.48 -30.27 -2.63
N GLU A 180 8.97 -29.12 -3.10
CA GLU A 180 8.47 -27.80 -2.72
C GLU A 180 7.65 -27.18 -3.86
N SER A 181 6.54 -26.56 -3.51
CA SER A 181 5.70 -25.75 -4.38
C SER A 181 5.61 -24.35 -3.80
N ASN A 182 6.07 -23.37 -4.56
CA ASN A 182 6.26 -21.99 -4.11
C ASN A 182 5.35 -21.07 -4.93
N LYS A 183 4.49 -20.32 -4.26
CA LYS A 183 3.63 -19.28 -4.87
C LYS A 183 3.98 -17.92 -4.29
N THR A 184 4.19 -16.94 -5.15
CA THR A 184 4.42 -15.55 -4.75
C THR A 184 3.13 -14.75 -4.91
N ASP A 185 2.73 -14.03 -3.86
CA ASP A 185 1.56 -13.16 -3.85
C ASP A 185 2.00 -11.71 -3.57
N GLU A 186 1.66 -10.76 -4.45
CA GLU A 186 1.90 -9.33 -4.20
C GLU A 186 0.88 -8.79 -3.20
N ILE A 187 1.34 -7.96 -2.26
CA ILE A 187 0.51 -7.39 -1.19
C ILE A 187 0.68 -5.87 -1.12
N MET A 188 -0.36 -5.18 -0.63
CA MET A 188 -0.31 -3.75 -0.28
C MET A 188 -0.47 -3.51 1.22
N ASP A 189 -0.91 -4.53 1.94
CA ASP A 189 -1.19 -4.53 3.37
C ASP A 189 -1.18 -5.97 3.92
N LEU A 190 -1.10 -6.11 5.24
CA LEU A 190 -1.26 -7.38 5.96
C LEU A 190 -2.48 -7.31 6.86
N SER A 191 -3.44 -8.21 6.65
CA SER A 191 -4.62 -8.36 7.51
C SER A 191 -4.40 -9.45 8.55
N LEU A 192 -4.17 -9.06 9.81
CA LEU A 192 -3.84 -9.96 10.90
C LEU A 192 -5.10 -10.38 11.66
N ASP A 193 -5.26 -11.70 11.81
CA ASP A 193 -6.26 -12.28 12.69
C ASP A 193 -5.85 -12.08 14.15
N LEU A 194 -6.84 -11.74 14.98
CA LEU A 194 -6.60 -11.44 16.38
C LEU A 194 -6.98 -12.58 17.30
N LEU A 195 -7.47 -13.73 16.83
CA LEU A 195 -7.89 -14.80 17.75
C LEU A 195 -6.68 -15.33 18.55
N GLY A 196 -6.74 -15.24 19.88
CA GLY A 196 -5.67 -15.70 20.77
C GLY A 196 -4.42 -14.81 20.85
N THR A 197 -4.43 -13.59 20.30
CA THR A 197 -3.24 -12.71 20.25
C THR A 197 -3.40 -11.45 21.12
N SER A 198 -2.32 -11.00 21.75
CA SER A 198 -2.29 -9.80 22.62
C SER A 198 -1.50 -8.64 22.02
N SER A 199 -0.63 -8.91 21.05
CA SER A 199 0.20 -7.90 20.40
C SER A 199 0.24 -8.10 18.88
N VAL A 200 0.69 -7.07 18.16
CA VAL A 200 0.98 -7.16 16.72
C VAL A 200 2.08 -8.17 16.45
N GLY A 201 3.06 -8.29 17.34
CA GLY A 201 4.12 -9.31 17.25
C GLY A 201 3.54 -10.72 17.29
N ASP A 202 2.69 -11.02 18.29
CA ASP A 202 2.03 -12.33 18.42
C ASP A 202 1.18 -12.64 17.18
N ALA A 203 0.44 -11.64 16.69
CA ALA A 203 -0.40 -11.79 15.52
C ALA A 203 0.40 -12.07 14.24
N LEU A 204 1.57 -11.46 14.07
CA LEU A 204 2.50 -11.79 12.98
C LEU A 204 3.07 -13.20 13.14
N THR A 205 3.47 -13.59 14.35
CA THR A 205 3.93 -14.96 14.62
C THR A 205 2.86 -15.99 14.28
N CYS A 206 1.60 -15.74 14.64
CA CYS A 206 0.48 -16.59 14.24
C CYS A 206 0.26 -16.60 12.73
N PHE A 207 0.35 -15.44 12.05
CA PHE A 207 0.16 -15.31 10.61
C PHE A 207 1.21 -16.10 9.80
N PHE A 208 2.47 -16.08 10.23
CA PHE A 208 3.57 -16.79 9.57
C PHE A 208 3.84 -18.19 10.13
N LYS A 209 3.00 -18.67 11.05
CA LYS A 209 3.15 -19.99 11.66
C LYS A 209 2.99 -21.08 10.60
N PRO A 210 3.88 -22.09 10.58
CA PRO A 210 3.70 -23.24 9.72
C PRO A 210 2.46 -24.05 10.12
N GLU A 211 1.70 -24.50 9.12
CA GLU A 211 0.57 -25.42 9.28
C GLU A 211 0.85 -26.75 8.58
N VAL A 212 0.28 -27.83 9.11
CA VAL A 212 0.35 -29.16 8.49
C VAL A 212 -0.98 -29.44 7.81
N LEU A 213 -0.91 -29.69 6.50
CA LEU A 213 -2.02 -30.07 5.65
C LEU A 213 -2.22 -31.58 5.75
N GLU A 214 -3.23 -32.01 6.52
CA GLU A 214 -3.53 -33.42 6.78
C GLU A 214 -5.04 -33.70 6.85
N GLY A 215 -5.42 -34.97 7.06
CA GLY A 215 -6.82 -35.39 7.11
C GLY A 215 -7.59 -35.04 5.83
N ALA A 216 -8.65 -34.25 5.96
CA ALA A 216 -9.46 -33.75 4.85
C ALA A 216 -8.74 -32.67 4.00
N ASN A 217 -7.72 -32.00 4.56
CA ASN A 217 -7.00 -30.88 3.92
C ASN A 217 -5.69 -31.32 3.24
N LYS A 218 -5.56 -32.59 2.86
CA LYS A 218 -4.33 -33.11 2.22
C LYS A 218 -3.99 -32.38 0.92
N TYR A 219 -2.69 -32.22 0.68
CA TYR A 219 -2.16 -31.57 -0.52
C TYR A 219 -2.04 -32.55 -1.69
N SER A 220 -2.47 -32.14 -2.89
CA SER A 220 -2.25 -32.91 -4.12
C SER A 220 -0.83 -32.70 -4.63
N CYS A 221 0.05 -33.68 -4.39
CA CYS A 221 1.45 -33.57 -4.76
C CYS A 221 1.69 -33.99 -6.21
N GLU A 222 2.21 -33.07 -7.04
CA GLU A 222 2.49 -33.32 -8.46
C GLU A 222 3.59 -34.36 -8.71
N ARG A 223 4.55 -34.52 -7.78
CA ARG A 223 5.61 -35.53 -7.87
C ARG A 223 5.12 -36.91 -7.41
N CYS A 224 4.32 -36.97 -6.36
CA CYS A 224 3.77 -38.24 -5.84
C CYS A 224 2.50 -38.70 -6.58
N LYS A 225 1.88 -37.81 -7.38
CA LYS A 225 0.61 -38.03 -8.10
C LYS A 225 -0.54 -38.52 -7.20
N LYS A 226 -0.54 -38.11 -5.92
CA LYS A 226 -1.56 -38.46 -4.93
C LYS A 226 -1.70 -37.39 -3.84
N LEU A 227 -2.78 -37.47 -3.07
CA LEU A 227 -2.98 -36.66 -1.87
C LEU A 227 -2.02 -37.10 -0.77
N THR A 228 -1.19 -36.17 -0.29
CA THR A 228 -0.20 -36.42 0.76
C THR A 228 -0.27 -35.35 1.84
N SER A 229 0.24 -35.67 3.02
CA SER A 229 0.48 -34.65 4.03
C SER A 229 1.59 -33.70 3.57
N ALA A 230 1.43 -32.41 3.84
CA ALA A 230 2.39 -31.37 3.47
C ALA A 230 2.51 -30.32 4.57
N ARG A 231 3.65 -29.65 4.68
CA ARG A 231 3.82 -28.46 5.51
C ARG A 231 3.60 -27.23 4.64
N LYS A 232 2.69 -26.35 5.03
CA LYS A 232 2.47 -25.06 4.38
C LYS A 232 2.94 -23.94 5.30
N GLN A 233 3.66 -22.97 4.76
CA GLN A 233 4.16 -21.82 5.51
C GLN A 233 4.23 -20.60 4.60
N MET A 234 3.91 -19.44 5.16
CA MET A 234 4.06 -18.16 4.50
C MET A 234 5.30 -17.44 5.00
N PHE A 235 5.88 -16.59 4.15
CA PHE A 235 7.04 -15.76 4.47
C PHE A 235 6.92 -14.40 3.78
N ILE A 236 7.58 -13.39 4.33
CA ILE A 236 7.82 -12.13 3.64
C ILE A 236 8.95 -12.35 2.63
N LEU A 237 8.63 -12.35 1.34
CA LEU A 237 9.62 -12.42 0.27
C LEU A 237 10.22 -11.04 -0.01
N LYS A 238 9.39 -10.00 0.05
CA LYS A 238 9.80 -8.61 -0.15
C LYS A 238 9.03 -7.71 0.80
N ALA A 239 9.75 -7.03 1.69
CA ALA A 239 9.15 -6.04 2.58
C ALA A 239 8.80 -4.75 1.80
N PRO A 240 7.64 -4.12 2.09
CA PRO A 240 7.31 -2.80 1.56
C PRO A 240 8.11 -1.70 2.28
N LYS A 241 8.23 -0.52 1.68
CA LYS A 241 8.84 0.65 2.35
C LYS A 241 7.96 1.18 3.48
N VAL A 242 6.64 1.06 3.31
CA VAL A 242 5.62 1.42 4.29
C VAL A 242 4.69 0.23 4.42
N LEU A 243 4.76 -0.45 5.56
CA LEU A 243 3.89 -1.59 5.85
C LEU A 243 2.57 -1.10 6.44
N VAL A 244 1.47 -1.44 5.77
CA VAL A 244 0.11 -1.24 6.31
C VAL A 244 -0.32 -2.53 6.99
N ILE A 245 -0.74 -2.46 8.25
CA ILE A 245 -1.27 -3.60 9.01
C ILE A 245 -2.72 -3.31 9.36
N GLN A 246 -3.62 -4.14 8.86
CA GLN A 246 -5.01 -4.17 9.30
C GLN A 246 -5.16 -5.18 10.44
N LEU A 247 -5.70 -4.73 11.56
CA LEU A 247 -6.12 -5.62 12.64
C LEU A 247 -7.57 -6.03 12.38
N LYS A 248 -7.83 -7.31 12.10
CA LYS A 248 -9.19 -7.84 11.86
C LYS A 248 -9.99 -7.88 13.15
N ARG A 249 -10.55 -6.73 13.53
CA ARG A 249 -11.32 -6.56 14.77
C ARG A 249 -12.79 -6.91 14.64
N PHE A 250 -13.33 -6.99 13.43
CA PHE A 250 -14.73 -7.32 13.20
C PHE A 250 -14.84 -8.78 12.78
N ASP A 251 -15.65 -9.55 13.52
CA ASP A 251 -16.03 -10.91 13.14
C ASP A 251 -17.26 -10.85 12.22
N GLY A 252 -17.12 -11.39 11.01
CA GLY A 252 -18.16 -11.38 9.98
C GLY A 252 -19.33 -12.32 10.27
N ILE A 253 -19.18 -13.28 11.20
CA ILE A 253 -20.21 -14.30 11.44
C ILE A 253 -21.21 -13.86 12.52
N HIS A 254 -20.71 -13.31 13.64
CA HIS A 254 -21.56 -12.93 14.78
C HIS A 254 -21.69 -11.41 14.98
N GLY A 255 -21.06 -10.59 14.13
CA GLY A 255 -21.19 -9.13 14.18
C GLY A 255 -20.51 -8.47 15.39
N GLY A 256 -19.50 -9.11 15.97
CA GLY A 256 -18.78 -8.61 17.15
C GLY A 256 -17.53 -7.79 16.83
N LYS A 257 -17.21 -6.81 17.68
CA LYS A 257 -15.93 -6.06 17.63
C LYS A 257 -15.00 -6.48 18.77
N ILE A 258 -13.78 -6.87 18.42
CA ILE A 258 -12.69 -7.13 19.36
C ILE A 258 -12.19 -5.78 19.92
N ASN A 259 -12.66 -5.43 21.12
CA ASN A 259 -12.33 -4.17 21.80
C ASN A 259 -11.11 -4.25 22.72
N ARG A 260 -10.55 -5.44 22.95
CA ARG A 260 -9.36 -5.56 23.79
C ARG A 260 -8.17 -4.81 23.20
N ASN A 261 -7.28 -4.37 24.09
CA ASN A 261 -6.03 -3.75 23.69
C ASN A 261 -5.19 -4.76 22.88
N ILE A 262 -4.54 -4.27 21.82
CA ILE A 262 -3.55 -5.03 21.06
C ILE A 262 -2.28 -4.17 21.08
N GLU A 263 -1.27 -4.64 21.79
CA GLU A 263 -0.01 -3.93 21.95
C GLU A 263 0.74 -3.84 20.62
N PHE A 264 1.30 -2.67 20.32
CA PHE A 264 2.24 -2.48 19.22
C PHE A 264 3.43 -1.67 19.71
N LYS A 265 4.64 -2.09 19.32
CA LYS A 265 5.90 -1.44 19.68
C LYS A 265 6.26 -0.39 18.64
N GLU A 266 7.09 0.59 19.03
CA GLU A 266 7.63 1.59 18.09
C GLU A 266 8.53 0.96 17.02
N GLY A 267 9.24 -0.12 17.38
CA GLY A 267 10.06 -0.91 16.46
C GLY A 267 9.41 -2.27 16.16
N LEU A 268 9.37 -2.64 14.87
CA LEU A 268 8.92 -3.95 14.41
C LEU A 268 10.02 -4.59 13.55
N VAL A 269 10.51 -5.75 13.99
CA VAL A 269 11.54 -6.52 13.29
C VAL A 269 10.86 -7.50 12.34
N LEU A 270 11.04 -7.32 11.04
CA LEU A 270 10.43 -8.18 10.02
C LEU A 270 11.32 -9.35 9.60
N SER A 271 12.63 -9.31 9.90
CA SER A 271 13.60 -10.34 9.49
C SER A 271 13.19 -11.75 9.93
N ASP A 272 12.55 -11.87 11.09
CA ASP A 272 12.10 -13.15 11.67
C ASP A 272 11.01 -13.82 10.83
N PHE A 273 10.35 -13.05 9.97
CA PHE A 273 9.30 -13.51 9.06
C PHE A 273 9.75 -13.51 7.60
N MET A 274 10.98 -13.07 7.31
CA MET A 274 11.49 -13.01 5.94
C MET A 274 11.91 -14.40 5.46
N TYR A 275 11.74 -14.63 4.15
CA TYR A 275 12.20 -15.87 3.54
C TYR A 275 13.73 -15.89 3.46
N ASP A 276 14.33 -16.87 4.12
CA ASP A 276 15.76 -17.18 4.01
C ASP A 276 15.94 -18.55 3.34
N LYS A 277 16.56 -18.56 2.15
CA LYS A 277 16.87 -19.80 1.42
C LYS A 277 17.84 -20.71 2.18
N ASN A 278 18.61 -20.17 3.12
CA ASN A 278 19.64 -20.90 3.84
C ASN A 278 19.13 -21.55 5.14
N GLN A 279 17.86 -21.31 5.53
CA GLN A 279 17.25 -21.85 6.76
C GLN A 279 16.25 -23.01 6.53
N THR A 280 16.05 -23.47 5.30
CA THR A 280 15.07 -24.52 4.91
C THR A 280 15.68 -25.77 4.31
#